data_AF-A0A819LTH4-F1
#
_entry.id   AF-A0A819LTH4-F1
#
_cell.length_a   1.000
_cell.length_b   1.000
_cell.length_c   1.000
_cell.angle_alpha   90.00
_cell.angle_beta   90.00
_cell.angle_gamma   90.00
#
_symmetry.space_group_name_H-M   'P 1'
#
loop_
_entity.id
_entity.type
_entity.pdbx_description
1 polymer ?
#
loop_
_entity_poly.entity_id
_entity_poly.type
_entity_poly.pdbx_seq_one_letter_code
_entity_poly.pdbx_strand_id
1 'polypeptide(L)'
;MMDLTAVSDGNTVYVILGNGDGTFQKDKRYDIAESVTVGDFNNDKKLDIAVTNNYDTSISILFGNGNGTFHNHIKSTTGSPPYSVIGSDFNKDMKLDLA
;
A
#
# COMPACT_ATOMS: atom_id res chain seq x y z
N MET A 1 -17.36 4.39 7.05
CA MET A 1 -16.05 3.70 7.02
C MET A 1 -15.35 4.26 5.79
N MET A 2 -14.19 4.90 5.91
CA MET A 2 -13.46 5.35 4.71
C MET A 2 -13.09 4.11 3.89
N ASP A 3 -13.28 4.21 2.59
CA ASP A 3 -12.97 3.12 1.65
C ASP A 3 -11.63 3.42 0.97
N LEU A 4 -10.93 2.40 0.49
CA LEU A 4 -9.67 2.57 -0.23
C LEU A 4 -9.83 2.01 -1.64
N THR A 5 -9.50 2.79 -2.66
CA THR A 5 -9.52 2.31 -4.04
C THR A 5 -8.18 2.57 -4.72
N ALA A 6 -7.64 1.53 -5.31
CA ALA A 6 -6.49 1.60 -6.20
C ALA A 6 -7.00 1.84 -7.63
N VAL A 7 -6.55 2.90 -8.29
CA VAL A 7 -6.93 3.25 -9.66
C VAL A 7 -5.70 3.18 -10.54
N SER A 8 -5.76 2.43 -11.64
CA SER A 8 -4.66 2.31 -12.61
C SER A 8 -4.92 3.18 -13.85
N ASP A 9 -3.90 3.90 -14.32
CA ASP A 9 -3.93 4.60 -15.62
C ASP A 9 -3.32 3.79 -16.78
N GLY A 10 -3.04 2.50 -16.56
CA GLY A 10 -2.42 1.60 -17.53
C GLY A 10 -0.91 1.43 -17.33
N ASN A 11 -0.24 2.36 -16.66
CA ASN A 11 1.19 2.28 -16.32
C ASN A 11 1.48 2.56 -14.84
N THR A 12 0.49 3.08 -14.12
CA THR A 12 0.62 3.57 -12.74
C THR A 12 -0.60 3.18 -11.93
N VAL A 13 -0.43 2.50 -10.79
CA VAL A 13 -1.48 2.39 -9.77
C VAL A 13 -1.36 3.58 -8.82
N TYR A 14 -2.44 4.36 -8.71
CA TYR A 14 -2.61 5.39 -7.70
C TYR A 14 -3.50 4.85 -6.58
N VAL A 15 -3.06 5.05 -5.34
CA VAL A 15 -3.96 4.90 -4.19
C VAL A 15 -4.81 6.17 -4.08
N ILE A 16 -6.14 6.03 -4.09
CA ILE A 16 -7.09 7.11 -3.86
C ILE A 16 -7.97 6.78 -2.65
N LEU A 17 -8.11 7.77 -1.77
CA LEU A 17 -8.91 7.66 -0.56
C LEU A 17 -10.39 7.89 -0.87
N GLY A 18 -11.24 6.96 -0.46
CA GLY A 18 -12.68 7.11 -0.46
C GLY A 18 -13.16 7.87 0.78
N ASN A 19 -14.15 8.74 0.61
CA ASN A 19 -14.77 9.48 1.72
C ASN A 19 -15.72 8.61 2.56
N GLY A 20 -15.93 7.35 2.16
CA GLY A 20 -16.84 6.43 2.84
C GLY A 20 -18.32 6.63 2.49
N ASP A 21 -18.61 7.43 1.46
CA ASP A 21 -19.93 7.73 0.89
C ASP A 21 -20.01 7.38 -0.61
N GLY A 22 -19.04 6.61 -1.12
CA GLY A 22 -18.91 6.28 -2.54
C GLY A 22 -18.20 7.35 -3.38
N THR A 23 -17.71 8.44 -2.77
CA THR A 23 -16.89 9.46 -3.44
C THR A 23 -15.40 9.36 -3.06
N PHE A 24 -14.53 9.99 -3.87
CA PHE A 24 -13.08 9.91 -3.73
C PHE A 24 -12.44 11.29 -3.50
N GLN A 25 -11.31 11.32 -2.78
CA GLN A 25 -10.49 12.52 -2.59
C GLN A 25 -9.64 12.79 -3.84
N LYS A 26 -9.82 13.96 -4.44
CA LYS A 26 -9.31 14.29 -5.78
C LYS A 26 -7.77 14.41 -5.89
N ASP A 27 -7.07 14.66 -4.78
CA ASP A 27 -5.69 15.15 -4.80
C ASP A 27 -4.69 14.37 -3.92
N LYS A 28 -5.07 13.21 -3.37
CA LYS A 28 -4.14 12.34 -2.64
C LYS A 28 -3.82 11.10 -3.45
N ARG A 29 -2.71 11.18 -4.19
CA ARG A 29 -2.13 10.10 -4.97
C ARG A 29 -0.80 9.70 -4.32
N TYR A 30 -0.61 8.41 -4.09
CA TYR A 30 0.63 7.87 -3.53
C TYR A 30 1.25 6.88 -4.53
N ASP A 31 2.52 7.12 -4.86
CA ASP A 31 3.52 6.38 -5.66
C ASP A 31 3.06 5.58 -6.91
N ILE A 32 4.02 5.29 -7.78
CA ILE A 32 3.79 4.51 -9.01
C ILE A 32 3.91 3.04 -8.65
N ALA A 33 2.81 2.29 -8.71
CA ALA A 33 2.84 0.86 -8.43
C ALA A 33 2.26 -0.02 -9.53
N GLU A 34 2.78 -1.24 -9.69
CA GLU A 34 2.11 -2.27 -10.51
C GLU A 34 1.15 -3.12 -9.69
N SER A 35 1.43 -3.26 -8.38
CA SER A 35 0.63 -4.04 -7.46
C SER A 35 0.57 -3.38 -6.09
N VAL A 36 -0.54 -3.59 -5.38
CA VAL A 36 -0.84 -3.01 -4.08
C VAL A 36 -1.51 -4.03 -3.18
N THR A 37 -1.14 -4.02 -1.90
CA THR A 37 -1.81 -4.78 -0.85
C THR A 37 -2.02 -3.91 0.40
N VAL A 38 -3.00 -4.26 1.22
CA VAL A 38 -3.45 -3.49 2.38
C VAL A 38 -3.47 -4.41 3.59
N GLY A 39 -2.93 -3.92 4.71
CA GLY A 39 -2.84 -4.69 5.94
C GLY A 39 -2.22 -3.86 7.07
N ASP A 40 -2.29 -4.35 8.30
CA ASP A 40 -1.54 -3.78 9.42
C ASP A 40 -0.13 -4.40 9.45
N PHE A 41 0.84 -3.74 8.80
CA PHE A 41 2.19 -4.27 8.60
C PHE A 41 3.15 -3.87 9.73
N ASN A 42 2.78 -2.88 10.53
CA ASN A 42 3.56 -2.45 11.70
C ASN A 42 2.93 -2.83 13.05
N ASN A 43 1.78 -3.51 13.03
CA ASN A 43 1.03 -3.96 14.21
C ASN A 43 0.55 -2.81 15.12
N ASP A 44 0.19 -1.68 14.53
CA ASP A 44 -0.34 -0.50 15.24
C ASP A 44 -1.87 -0.39 15.23
N LYS A 45 -2.55 -1.40 14.64
CA LYS A 45 -4.00 -1.53 14.47
C LYS A 45 -4.61 -0.55 13.48
N LYS A 46 -3.80 0.05 12.60
CA LYS A 46 -4.27 0.88 11.49
C LYS A 46 -3.89 0.21 10.18
N LEU A 47 -4.70 0.47 9.15
CA LEU A 47 -4.40 -0.08 7.83
C LEU A 47 -3.24 0.71 7.20
N ASP A 48 -2.22 -0.04 6.82
CA ASP A 48 -1.09 0.40 6.01
C ASP A 48 -1.27 -0.07 4.56
N ILE A 49 -0.42 0.45 3.67
CA ILE A 49 -0.40 0.06 2.27
C ILE A 49 1.00 -0.36 1.89
N ALA A 50 1.14 -1.51 1.22
CA ALA A 50 2.37 -1.90 0.56
C ALA A 50 2.20 -1.83 -0.96
N VAL A 51 3.21 -1.26 -1.64
CA VAL A 51 3.22 -1.05 -3.10
C VAL A 51 4.52 -1.54 -3.74
N THR A 52 4.43 -2.14 -4.92
CA THR A 52 5.61 -2.50 -5.72
C THR A 52 6.11 -1.32 -6.54
N ASN A 53 7.42 -1.08 -6.57
CA ASN A 53 8.06 -0.07 -7.41
C ASN A 53 9.02 -0.80 -8.37
N ASN A 54 8.49 -1.27 -9.49
CA ASN A 54 9.24 -2.06 -10.47
C ASN A 54 10.48 -1.33 -11.04
N TYR A 55 10.36 -0.04 -11.36
CA TYR A 55 11.46 0.79 -11.89
C TYR A 55 12.59 1.02 -10.89
N ASP A 56 12.28 0.98 -9.59
CA ASP A 56 13.20 1.26 -8.49
C ASP A 56 13.61 -0.04 -7.76
N THR A 57 13.17 -1.20 -8.25
CA THR A 57 13.47 -2.54 -7.70
C THR A 57 13.20 -2.62 -6.19
N SER A 58 12.07 -2.07 -5.75
CA SER A 58 11.75 -1.96 -4.33
C SER A 58 10.28 -2.10 -4.04
N ILE A 59 9.94 -2.39 -2.79
CA ILE A 59 8.60 -2.27 -2.23
C ILE A 59 8.60 -1.10 -1.24
N SER A 60 7.54 -0.30 -1.25
CA SER A 60 7.32 0.76 -0.25
C SER A 60 6.13 0.40 0.62
N ILE A 61 6.20 0.66 1.92
CA ILE A 61 5.09 0.53 2.86
C ILE A 61 4.75 1.92 3.38
N LEU A 62 3.52 2.38 3.19
CA LEU A 62 2.99 3.63 3.70
C LEU A 62 2.17 3.37 4.96
N PHE A 63 2.59 3.93 6.09
CA PHE A 63 1.92 3.68 7.37
C PHE A 63 0.69 4.54 7.58
N GLY A 64 -0.40 3.92 8.01
CA GLY A 64 -1.68 4.55 8.22
C GLY A 64 -1.75 5.36 9.52
N ASN A 65 -2.34 6.56 9.46
CA ASN A 65 -2.71 7.33 10.64
C ASN A 65 -4.10 6.95 11.21
N GLY A 66 -4.81 6.01 10.59
CA GLY A 66 -6.13 5.54 11.04
C GLY A 66 -7.29 6.50 10.71
N ASN A 67 -6.99 7.67 10.15
CA ASN A 67 -7.95 8.67 9.67
C ASN A 67 -7.99 8.77 8.13
N GLY A 68 -7.58 7.70 7.45
CA GLY A 68 -7.42 7.68 6.00
C GLY A 68 -6.29 8.59 5.50
N THR A 69 -5.27 8.86 6.30
CA THR A 69 -4.04 9.50 5.82
C THR A 69 -2.85 8.61 6.10
N PHE A 70 -1.78 8.78 5.33
CA PHE A 70 -0.56 8.00 5.48
C PHE A 70 0.63 8.90 5.80
N HIS A 71 1.58 8.36 6.57
CA HIS A 71 2.84 9.03 6.90
C HIS A 71 4.03 8.17 6.44
N ASN A 72 5.24 8.53 6.92
CA ASN A 72 6.55 7.93 6.58
C ASN A 72 6.45 6.55 5.92
N HIS A 73 7.09 6.42 4.75
CA HIS A 73 7.21 5.14 4.09
C HIS A 73 8.51 4.43 4.49
N ILE A 74 8.47 3.10 4.59
CA ILE A 74 9.67 2.27 4.58
C ILE A 74 9.83 1.74 3.16
N LYS A 75 11.03 1.90 2.58
CA LYS A 75 11.40 1.32 1.29
C LYS A 75 12.34 0.15 1.51
N SER A 76 12.02 -1.00 0.92
CA SER A 76 12.85 -2.21 0.94
C SER A 76 13.23 -2.62 -0.47
N THR A 77 14.53 -2.76 -0.74
CA THR A 77 15.03 -3.20 -2.05
C THR A 77 14.82 -4.70 -2.21
N THR A 78 14.22 -5.11 -3.33
CA THR A 78 13.92 -6.52 -3.63
C THR A 78 14.99 -7.21 -4.48
N GLY A 79 15.98 -6.47 -4.97
CA GLY A 79 17.09 -6.99 -5.80
C GLY A 79 16.73 -7.26 -7.27
N SER A 80 15.44 -7.34 -7.59
CA SER A 80 14.88 -7.38 -8.95
C SER A 80 13.55 -6.61 -8.99
N PRO A 81 13.07 -6.13 -10.15
CA PRO A 81 11.78 -5.46 -10.27
C PRO A 81 10.63 -6.30 -9.68
N PRO A 82 9.92 -5.82 -8.64
CA PRO A 82 8.76 -6.53 -8.11
C PRO A 82 7.52 -6.24 -8.96
N TYR A 83 6.84 -7.29 -9.41
CA TYR A 83 5.61 -7.20 -10.22
C TYR A 83 4.33 -7.35 -9.38
N SER A 84 4.40 -8.11 -8.29
CA SER A 84 3.27 -8.40 -7.41
C SER A 84 3.72 -8.33 -5.96
N VAL A 85 2.78 -8.03 -5.07
CA VAL A 85 2.96 -8.11 -3.62
C VAL A 85 1.70 -8.65 -2.96
N ILE A 86 1.87 -9.56 -2.00
CA ILE A 86 0.79 -10.06 -1.15
C ILE A 86 1.17 -9.95 0.33
N GLY A 87 0.18 -9.67 1.18
CA GLY A 87 0.33 -9.66 2.63
C GLY A 87 -0.25 -10.93 3.26
N SER A 88 0.53 -11.63 4.08
CA SER A 88 0.05 -12.76 4.89
C SER A 88 0.99 -13.05 6.05
N ASP A 89 0.52 -13.74 7.08
CA ASP A 89 1.40 -14.25 8.15
C ASP A 89 2.10 -15.52 7.66
N PHE A 90 3.19 -15.34 6.92
CA PHE A 90 3.93 -16.44 6.30
C PHE A 90 4.78 -17.19 7.32
N ASN A 91 5.26 -16.48 8.35
CA ASN A 91 6.15 -17.03 9.36
C ASN A 91 5.43 -17.55 10.62
N LYS A 92 4.13 -17.31 10.76
CA LYS A 92 3.24 -17.71 11.87
C LYS A 92 3.53 -16.99 13.20
N ASP A 93 3.99 -15.75 13.16
CA ASP A 93 4.21 -14.92 14.35
C ASP A 93 3.04 -13.98 14.67
N MET A 94 1.93 -14.11 13.96
CA MET A 94 0.73 -13.27 14.05
C MET A 94 0.94 -11.83 13.57
N LYS A 95 1.98 -11.57 12.77
CA LYS A 95 2.16 -10.30 12.05
C LYS A 95 2.12 -10.55 10.56
N LEU A 96 1.66 -9.54 9.81
CA LEU A 96 1.65 -9.65 8.36
C LEU A 96 3.07 -9.47 7.81
N ASP A 97 3.50 -10.47 7.05
CA ASP A 97 4.67 -10.46 6.20
C ASP A 97 4.29 -10.08 4.75
N LEU A 98 5.29 -9.77 3.92
CA LEU A 98 5.14 -9.51 2.49
C LEU A 98 5.85 -10.58 1.64
N ALA A 99 5.24 -10.96 0.51
CA ALA A 99 5.82 -11.84 -0.51
C ALA A 99 5.53 -11.35 -1.93
#